data_AF-A0A6C0KIV9-F1
#
_entry.id   AF-A0A6C0KIV9-F1
#
_cell.length_a   1.000
_cell.length_b   1.000
_cell.length_c   1.000
_cell.angle_alpha   90.00
_cell.angle_beta   90.00
_cell.angle_gamma   90.00
#
_symmetry.space_group_name_H-M   'P 1'
#
loop_
_entity.id
_entity.type
_entity.pdbx_description
1 polymer ?
#
loop_
_entity_poly.entity_id
_entity_poly.type
_entity_poly.pdbx_seq_one_letter_code
_entity_poly.pdbx_strand_id
1 'polypeptide(L)'
;MLFNLENNRKLLYQFLDYFYDFFDHLKLNNVWIGFIISFLHYSIITFIIIYFIIGPINSLYYFLIFFSSLLILINIIFNCCPLIKLERKLFDNKQWYGIYEYEFKLLHIPLTRKNIKISYYLKILVLLIVLFFRLYWNR
;
A
#
# COMPACT_ATOMS: atom_id res chain seq x y z
N MET A 1 -20.64 5.57 -12.71
CA MET A 1 -20.39 6.85 -12.03
C MET A 1 -18.88 7.05 -11.99
N LEU A 2 -18.32 7.77 -12.97
CA LEU A 2 -16.92 8.21 -12.91
C LEU A 2 -16.80 9.09 -11.67
N PHE A 3 -16.17 8.57 -10.62
CA PHE A 3 -15.50 9.43 -9.66
C PHE A 3 -14.70 10.46 -10.48
N ASN A 4 -15.01 11.75 -10.31
CA ASN A 4 -14.34 12.81 -11.02
C ASN A 4 -12.84 12.68 -10.77
N LEU A 5 -12.08 12.21 -11.77
CA LEU A 5 -10.65 11.89 -11.64
C LEU A 5 -9.85 13.09 -11.16
N GLU A 6 -10.30 14.29 -11.52
CA GLU A 6 -9.72 15.56 -11.08
C GLU A 6 -9.99 15.81 -9.58
N ASN A 7 -11.19 15.49 -9.10
CA ASN A 7 -11.54 15.61 -7.69
C ASN A 7 -10.78 14.59 -6.83
N ASN A 8 -10.66 13.34 -7.28
CA ASN A 8 -9.85 12.33 -6.60
C ASN A 8 -8.37 12.72 -6.56
N ARG A 9 -7.87 13.36 -7.62
CA ARG A 9 -6.51 13.87 -7.67
C ARG A 9 -6.29 15.02 -6.69
N LYS A 10 -7.24 15.96 -6.59
CA LYS A 10 -7.20 17.06 -5.59
C LYS A 10 -7.21 16.52 -4.16
N LEU A 11 -8.14 15.63 -3.82
CA LEU A 11 -8.22 15.02 -2.49
C LEU A 11 -6.94 14.29 -2.11
N LEU A 12 -6.35 13.57 -3.07
CA LEU A 12 -5.08 12.91 -2.86
C LEU A 12 -3.97 13.91 -2.55
N TYR A 13 -3.84 15.01 -3.30
CA TYR A 13 -2.81 16.01 -3.01
C TYR A 13 -3.02 16.68 -1.65
N GLN A 14 -4.27 17.02 -1.30
CA GLN A 14 -4.60 17.55 0.03
C GLN A 14 -4.20 16.57 1.14
N PHE A 15 -4.47 15.28 0.96
CA PHE A 15 -4.03 14.25 1.90
C PHE A 15 -2.50 14.16 1.99
N LEU A 16 -1.80 14.21 0.85
CA LEU A 16 -0.34 14.19 0.81
C LEU A 16 0.28 15.41 1.49
N ASP A 17 -0.32 16.59 1.32
CA ASP A 17 0.17 17.83 1.92
C ASP A 17 -0.07 17.82 3.44
N TYR A 18 -1.22 17.31 3.92
CA TYR A 18 -1.45 17.11 5.36
C TYR A 18 -0.40 16.19 6.01
N PHE A 19 -0.06 15.08 5.34
CA PHE A 19 1.00 14.19 5.81
C PHE A 19 2.36 14.88 5.80
N TYR A 20 2.66 15.66 4.76
CA TYR A 20 3.90 16.41 4.68
C TYR A 20 4.04 17.41 5.83
N ASP A 21 2.99 18.21 6.09
CA ASP A 21 2.96 19.20 7.16
C ASP A 21 3.15 18.54 8.54
N PHE A 22 2.55 17.38 8.77
CA PHE A 22 2.75 16.60 9.99
C PHE A 22 4.23 16.24 10.21
N PHE A 23 4.94 15.83 9.15
CA PHE A 23 6.36 15.47 9.24
C PHE A 23 7.30 16.67 9.23
N ASP A 24 6.91 17.81 8.65
CA ASP A 24 7.71 19.05 8.62
C ASP A 24 7.98 19.58 10.04
N HIS A 25 7.03 19.38 10.96
CA HIS A 25 7.21 19.67 12.40
C HIS A 25 8.39 18.93 13.04
N LEU A 26 8.86 17.83 12.46
CA LEU A 26 9.99 17.05 12.97
C LEU A 26 11.37 17.58 12.51
N LYS A 27 11.41 18.61 11.65
CA LYS A 27 12.66 19.20 11.09
C LYS A 27 13.60 18.18 10.44
N LEU A 28 13.04 17.11 9.88
CA LEU A 28 13.78 16.09 9.14
C LEU A 28 13.91 16.50 7.67
N ASN A 29 14.96 16.05 7.00
CA ASN A 29 15.04 16.22 5.55
C ASN A 29 14.06 15.26 4.84
N ASN A 30 13.69 15.61 3.60
CA ASN A 30 12.71 14.83 2.81
C ASN A 30 13.08 13.36 2.64
N VAL A 31 14.38 13.05 2.56
CA VAL A 31 14.88 11.68 2.43
C VAL A 31 14.57 10.85 3.67
N TRP A 32 14.82 11.39 4.86
CA TRP A 32 14.49 10.72 6.12
C TRP A 32 13.00 10.57 6.33
N ILE A 33 12.20 11.59 5.97
CA ILE A 33 10.73 11.50 6.01
C ILE A 33 10.24 10.40 5.07
N GLY A 34 10.76 10.37 3.83
CA GLY A 34 10.47 9.31 2.86
C GLY A 34 10.83 7.93 3.38
N PHE A 35 12.01 7.78 3.99
CA PHE A 35 12.45 6.52 4.60
C PHE A 35 11.52 6.06 5.71
N ILE A 36 11.15 6.95 6.65
CA ILE A 36 10.24 6.63 7.76
C ILE A 36 8.88 6.18 7.24
N ILE A 37 8.32 6.90 6.27
CA ILE A 37 7.04 6.55 5.66
C ILE A 37 7.11 5.20 4.96
N SER A 38 8.13 4.98 4.12
CA SER A 38 8.34 3.68 3.46
C SER A 38 8.48 2.56 4.49
N PHE A 39 9.31 2.76 5.51
CA PHE A 39 9.54 1.77 6.56
C PHE A 39 8.25 1.39 7.27
N LEU A 40 7.50 2.38 7.78
CA LEU A 40 6.21 2.15 8.43
C LEU A 40 5.20 1.48 7.49
N HIS A 41 5.10 1.94 6.25
CA HIS A 41 4.18 1.39 5.25
C HIS A 41 4.47 -0.10 5.02
N TYR A 42 5.71 -0.49 4.73
CA TYR A 42 6.04 -1.88 4.49
C TYR A 42 5.98 -2.72 5.77
N SER A 43 6.40 -2.21 6.93
CA SER A 43 6.28 -2.93 8.19
C SER A 43 4.83 -3.26 8.55
N ILE A 44 3.90 -2.32 8.35
CA ILE A 44 2.47 -2.54 8.60
C ILE A 44 1.91 -3.60 7.64
N ILE A 45 2.21 -3.50 6.34
CA ILE A 45 1.73 -4.48 5.36
C ILE A 45 2.31 -5.87 5.64
N THR A 46 3.61 -5.96 5.96
CA THR A 46 4.25 -7.22 6.33
C THR A 46 3.64 -7.82 7.59
N PHE A 47 3.39 -7.01 8.63
CA PHE A 47 2.71 -7.46 9.83
C PHE A 47 1.32 -8.04 9.53
N ILE A 48 0.51 -7.35 8.72
CA ILE A 48 -0.81 -7.81 8.30
C ILE A 48 -0.72 -9.17 7.59
N ILE A 49 0.19 -9.31 6.63
CA ILE A 49 0.36 -10.54 5.85
C ILE A 49 0.77 -11.70 6.77
N ILE A 50 1.77 -11.50 7.65
CA ILE A 50 2.21 -12.52 8.61
C ILE A 50 1.04 -12.93 9.51
N TYR A 51 0.28 -11.95 10.03
CA TYR A 51 -0.86 -12.24 10.90
C TYR A 51 -1.96 -13.03 10.17
N PHE A 52 -2.20 -12.75 8.88
CA PHE A 52 -3.14 -13.57 8.10
C PHE A 52 -2.69 -15.00 7.92
N ILE A 53 -1.38 -15.26 7.71
CA ILE A 53 -0.86 -16.61 7.49
C ILE A 53 -0.83 -17.42 8.79
N ILE A 54 -0.32 -16.86 9.89
CA ILE A 54 -0.04 -17.62 11.13
C ILE A 54 -0.71 -17.08 12.41
N GLY A 55 -1.31 -15.89 12.38
CA GLY A 55 -1.93 -15.28 13.57
C GLY A 55 -3.17 -16.02 14.08
N PRO A 56 -3.57 -15.87 15.35
CA PRO A 56 -4.82 -16.47 15.83
C PRO A 56 -6.05 -15.78 15.20
N ILE A 57 -7.12 -16.55 14.95
CA ILE A 57 -8.42 -16.00 14.53
C ILE A 57 -9.13 -15.46 15.76
N ASN A 58 -9.01 -14.16 15.97
CA ASN A 58 -9.60 -13.41 17.06
C ASN A 58 -10.14 -12.07 16.54
N SER A 59 -10.59 -11.19 17.45
CA SER A 59 -11.07 -9.84 17.08
C SER A 59 -10.06 -9.04 16.25
N LEU A 60 -8.76 -9.14 16.56
CA LEU A 60 -7.69 -8.51 15.79
C LEU A 60 -7.63 -9.04 14.35
N TYR A 61 -7.82 -10.35 14.12
CA TYR A 61 -7.87 -10.93 12.76
C TYR A 61 -8.95 -10.30 11.89
N TYR A 62 -10.17 -10.18 12.42
CA TYR A 62 -11.29 -9.56 11.70
C TYR A 62 -11.09 -8.05 11.51
N PHE A 63 -10.51 -7.37 12.49
CA PHE A 63 -10.12 -5.96 12.34
C PHE A 63 -9.11 -5.78 11.20
N LEU A 64 -8.10 -6.65 11.09
CA LEU A 64 -7.11 -6.57 10.01
C LEU A 64 -7.72 -6.89 8.63
N ILE A 65 -8.71 -7.80 8.54
CA ILE A 65 -9.49 -8.02 7.30
C ILE A 65 -10.22 -6.73 6.90
N PHE A 66 -10.93 -6.12 7.83
CA PHE A 66 -11.65 -4.86 7.58
C PHE A 66 -10.69 -3.75 7.15
N PHE A 67 -9.59 -3.55 7.89
CA PHE A 67 -8.57 -2.56 7.58
C PHE A 67 -7.93 -2.78 6.21
N SER A 68 -7.57 -4.03 5.89
CA SER A 68 -7.02 -4.38 4.57
C SER A 68 -8.01 -4.13 3.43
N SER A 69 -9.30 -4.39 3.66
CA SER A 69 -10.36 -4.10 2.69
C SER A 69 -10.48 -2.60 2.42
N LEU A 70 -10.35 -1.77 3.45
CA LEU A 70 -10.31 -0.31 3.31
C LEU A 70 -9.07 0.16 2.53
N LEU A 71 -7.89 -0.41 2.79
CA LEU A 71 -6.68 -0.11 2.03
C LEU A 71 -6.83 -0.48 0.54
N ILE A 72 -7.44 -1.64 0.23
CA ILE A 72 -7.72 -2.06 -1.14
C ILE A 72 -8.66 -1.05 -1.82
N LEU A 73 -9.72 -0.63 -1.12
CA LEU A 73 -10.68 0.34 -1.63
C LEU A 73 -10.01 1.69 -1.94
N ILE A 74 -9.20 2.21 -1.02
CA ILE A 74 -8.42 3.44 -1.22
C ILE A 74 -7.55 3.33 -2.48
N ASN A 75 -6.84 2.20 -2.64
CA ASN A 75 -5.98 2.00 -3.79
C ASN A 75 -6.76 1.93 -5.12
N ILE A 76 -7.95 1.31 -5.12
CA ILE A 76 -8.86 1.30 -6.27
C ILE A 76 -9.33 2.73 -6.61
N ILE A 77 -9.77 3.51 -5.61
CA ILE A 77 -10.26 4.89 -5.79
C ILE A 77 -9.18 5.81 -6.37
N PHE A 78 -7.95 5.72 -5.84
CA PHE A 78 -6.84 6.59 -6.26
C PHE A 78 -5.99 6.00 -7.40
N ASN A 79 -6.33 4.80 -7.89
CA ASN A 79 -5.57 4.01 -8.87
C ASN A 79 -4.10 3.74 -8.47
N CYS A 80 -3.80 3.82 -7.17
CA CYS A 80 -2.49 3.55 -6.56
C CYS A 80 -2.58 3.66 -5.03
N CYS A 81 -1.58 3.14 -4.32
CA CYS A 81 -1.37 3.45 -2.91
C CYS A 81 -0.93 4.93 -2.73
N PRO A 82 -1.66 5.75 -1.95
CA PRO A 82 -1.28 7.14 -1.65
C PRO A 82 0.11 7.26 -1.04
N LEU A 83 0.51 6.31 -0.18
CA LEU A 83 1.83 6.32 0.46
C LEU A 83 2.95 6.16 -0.57
N ILE A 84 2.82 5.28 -1.56
CA ILE A 84 3.83 5.15 -2.63
C ILE A 84 3.94 6.45 -3.43
N LYS A 85 2.84 7.18 -3.64
CA LYS A 85 2.90 8.51 -4.27
C LYS A 85 3.59 9.55 -3.39
N LEU A 86 3.41 9.49 -2.07
CA LEU A 86 4.11 10.33 -1.11
C LEU A 86 5.62 10.04 -1.12
N GLU A 87 5.99 8.77 -1.04
CA GLU A 87 7.37 8.30 -1.10
C GLU A 87 8.07 8.81 -2.38
N ARG A 88 7.40 8.72 -3.54
CA ARG A 88 7.92 9.26 -4.81
C ARG A 88 8.14 10.77 -4.78
N LYS A 89 7.26 11.53 -4.13
CA LYS A 89 7.38 12.99 -3.97
C LYS A 89 8.56 13.33 -3.05
N LEU A 90 8.74 12.57 -1.97
CA LEU A 90 9.77 12.81 -0.95
C LEU A 90 11.17 12.42 -1.40
N PHE A 91 11.33 11.31 -2.12
CA PHE A 91 12.62 10.89 -2.68
C PHE A 91 13.02 11.63 -3.96
N ASP A 92 12.18 12.54 -4.45
CA ASP A 92 12.28 13.17 -5.78
C ASP A 92 12.57 12.17 -6.92
N ASN A 93 12.10 10.93 -6.75
CA ASN A 93 12.38 9.84 -7.66
C ASN A 93 11.09 9.34 -8.31
N LYS A 94 10.91 9.73 -9.58
CA LYS A 94 9.76 9.30 -10.39
C LYS A 94 9.79 7.79 -10.72
N GLN A 95 10.92 7.12 -10.54
CA GLN A 95 11.08 5.69 -10.78
C GLN A 95 10.90 4.85 -9.50
N TRP A 96 10.74 5.46 -8.33
CA TRP A 96 10.45 4.71 -7.12
C TRP A 96 9.05 4.09 -7.21
N TYR A 97 8.99 2.76 -7.30
CA TYR A 97 7.75 2.00 -7.19
C TYR A 97 7.73 1.12 -5.94
N GLY A 98 8.62 1.39 -4.98
CA GLY A 98 8.63 0.66 -3.72
C GLY A 98 9.07 -0.79 -3.88
N ILE A 99 8.43 -1.69 -3.11
CA ILE A 99 8.70 -3.14 -3.17
C ILE A 99 8.57 -3.73 -4.59
N TYR A 100 7.74 -3.14 -5.45
CA TYR A 100 7.56 -3.59 -6.84
C TYR A 100 8.84 -3.47 -7.68
N GLU A 101 9.71 -2.50 -7.38
CA GLU A 101 10.99 -2.34 -8.07
C GLU A 101 11.91 -3.53 -7.79
N TYR A 102 11.98 -3.97 -6.53
CA TYR A 102 12.75 -5.13 -6.12
C TYR A 102 12.18 -6.43 -6.69
N GLU A 103 10.87 -6.65 -6.56
CA GLU A 103 10.20 -7.85 -7.04
C GLU A 103 10.34 -8.05 -8.55
N PHE A 104 10.11 -7.01 -9.34
CA PHE A 104 10.18 -7.12 -10.80
C PHE A 104 11.60 -7.22 -11.31
N LYS A 105 12.57 -6.58 -10.64
CA LYS A 105 13.99 -6.78 -10.93
C LYS A 105 14.40 -8.23 -10.69
N LEU A 106 13.94 -8.85 -9.59
CA LEU A 106 14.22 -10.25 -9.27
C LEU A 106 13.60 -11.22 -10.29
N LEU A 107 12.40 -10.91 -10.78
CA LEU A 107 11.68 -11.75 -11.74
C LEU A 107 12.00 -11.44 -13.22
N HIS A 108 12.92 -10.49 -13.49
CA HIS A 108 13.23 -10.00 -14.83
C HIS A 108 11.99 -9.51 -15.61
N ILE A 109 11.00 -8.95 -14.91
CA ILE A 109 9.77 -8.39 -15.50
C ILE A 109 9.95 -6.88 -15.70
N PRO A 110 9.56 -6.31 -16.85
CA PRO A 110 9.67 -4.88 -17.07
C PRO A 110 8.71 -4.09 -16.15
N LEU A 111 9.22 -3.04 -15.50
CA LEU A 111 8.47 -2.19 -14.58
C LEU A 111 7.54 -1.22 -15.32
N THR A 112 6.41 -1.75 -15.78
CA THR A 112 5.36 -0.97 -16.46
C THR A 112 4.15 -0.78 -15.55
N ARG A 113 3.39 0.31 -15.74
CA ARG A 113 2.12 0.54 -15.01
C ARG A 113 1.15 -0.64 -15.15
N LYS A 114 1.13 -1.29 -16.33
CA LYS A 114 0.32 -2.48 -16.59
C LYS A 114 0.74 -3.63 -15.70
N ASN A 115 2.04 -3.95 -15.65
CA ASN A 115 2.56 -5.04 -14.84
C ASN A 115 2.37 -4.79 -13.35
N ILE A 116 2.57 -3.56 -12.87
CA ILE A 116 2.31 -3.19 -11.47
C ILE A 116 0.84 -3.43 -11.12
N LYS A 117 -0.11 -3.00 -11.97
CA LYS A 117 -1.54 -3.24 -11.73
C LYS A 117 -1.86 -4.74 -11.71
N ILE A 118 -1.34 -5.52 -12.66
CA ILE A 118 -1.53 -6.97 -12.70
C ILE A 118 -0.99 -7.63 -11.41
N SER A 119 0.24 -7.31 -11.02
CA SER A 119 0.86 -7.82 -9.79
C SER A 119 0.03 -7.46 -8.56
N TYR A 120 -0.46 -6.23 -8.47
CA TYR A 120 -1.34 -5.80 -7.37
C TYR A 120 -2.62 -6.65 -7.27
N TYR A 121 -3.34 -6.88 -8.38
CA TYR A 121 -4.55 -7.72 -8.36
C TYR A 121 -4.26 -9.19 -8.09
N LEU A 122 -3.12 -9.73 -8.58
CA LEU A 122 -2.69 -11.09 -8.24
C LEU A 122 -2.41 -11.22 -6.74
N LYS A 123 -1.76 -10.24 -6.11
CA LYS A 123 -1.53 -10.22 -4.66
C LYS A 123 -2.85 -10.20 -3.88
N ILE A 124 -3.83 -9.42 -4.32
CA ILE A 124 -5.18 -9.44 -3.72
C ILE A 124 -5.82 -10.82 -3.86
N LEU A 125 -5.75 -11.44 -5.03
CA LEU A 125 -6.32 -12.76 -5.26
C LEU A 125 -5.67 -13.81 -4.34
N VAL A 126 -4.35 -13.82 -4.25
CA VAL A 126 -3.61 -14.72 -3.34
C VAL A 126 -4.03 -14.47 -1.89
N LEU A 127 -4.14 -13.20 -1.47
CA LEU A 127 -4.61 -12.85 -0.14
C LEU A 127 -6.01 -13.40 0.14
N LEU A 128 -6.96 -13.25 -0.79
CA LEU A 128 -8.32 -13.77 -0.65
C LEU A 128 -8.34 -15.30 -0.52
N ILE A 129 -7.50 -16.00 -1.30
CA ILE A 129 -7.34 -17.45 -1.20
C ILE A 129 -6.82 -17.85 0.20
N VAL A 130 -5.78 -17.16 0.70
CA VAL A 130 -5.24 -17.41 2.05
C VAL A 130 -6.31 -17.19 3.12
N LEU A 131 -7.05 -16.07 3.04
CA LEU A 131 -8.13 -15.77 3.99
C LEU A 131 -9.24 -16.83 3.94
N PHE A 132 -9.63 -17.26 2.74
CA PHE A 132 -10.64 -18.30 2.57
C PHE A 132 -10.21 -19.62 3.22
N PHE A 133 -9.00 -20.12 2.92
CA PHE A 133 -8.49 -21.35 3.51
C PHE A 133 -8.39 -21.25 5.04
N ARG A 134 -7.89 -20.12 5.56
CA ARG A 134 -7.73 -19.89 6.99
C ARG A 134 -9.06 -19.85 7.73
N LEU A 135 -10.09 -19.25 7.15
CA LEU A 135 -11.44 -19.22 7.73
C LEU A 135 -12.18 -20.54 7.57
N TYR A 136 -11.94 -21.29 6.49
CA TYR A 136 -12.58 -22.59 6.26
C TYR A 136 -12.00 -23.69 7.14
N TRP A 137 -10.67 -23.77 7.26
CA TRP A 137 -9.99 -24.83 8.00
C TRP A 137 -10.11 -24.69 9.53
N ASN A 138 -10.33 -23.47 10.02
CA ASN A 138 -10.48 -23.18 11.45
C ASN A 138 -11.95 -23.04 11.90
N ARG A 139 -12.91 -23.42 11.05
CA ARG A 139 -14.30 -23.67 11.43
C ARG A 139 -14.47 -25.11 11.89
#